data_AF-A0A392NDL8-F1
#
_entry.id   AF-A0A392NDL8-F1
#
_cell.length_a   1.000
_cell.length_b   1.000
_cell.length_c   1.000
_cell.angle_alpha   90.00
_cell.angle_beta   90.00
_cell.angle_gamma   90.00
#
_symmetry.space_group_name_H-M   'P 1'
#
loop_
_entity.id
_entity.type
_entity.pdbx_description
1 polymer ?
#
loop_
_entity_poly.entity_id
_entity_poly.type
_entity_poly.pdbx_seq_one_letter_code
_entity_poly.pdbx_strand_id
1 'polypeptide(L)'
;MQPMSMVLPGVVGFKLSGNLRNGVTATDLVLTVTQILRKHGVVGKFVEFYGDGMSKLSLADRATIANMSPEYGATMGFFPVDHVTLQYLKLTGRSDETVAMIESYLRANRLFVDYNEPQQDRVYSSYLELNLSDVEPCISGPKRPHDRVPLKEMKADWHACLDNKVGFK
;
A
#
# COMPACT_ATOMS: atom_id res chain seq x y z
N MET A 1 2.58 31.06 7.57
CA MET A 1 1.85 29.78 7.54
C MET A 1 1.29 29.51 8.92
N GLN A 2 -0.01 29.25 9.05
CA GLN A 2 -0.57 28.71 10.29
C GLN A 2 -0.31 27.20 10.34
N PRO A 3 0.11 26.64 11.49
CA PRO A 3 0.22 25.18 11.65
C PRO A 3 -1.13 24.48 11.45
N MET A 4 -1.14 23.31 10.81
CA MET A 4 -2.33 22.47 10.77
C MET A 4 -2.56 21.84 12.16
N SER A 5 -3.78 22.00 12.68
CA SER A 5 -4.21 21.33 13.91
C SER A 5 -4.74 19.93 13.56
N MET A 6 -4.19 18.91 14.21
CA MET A 6 -4.51 17.50 13.98
C MET A 6 -4.45 16.76 15.31
N VAL A 7 -5.43 15.88 15.57
CA VAL A 7 -5.33 14.89 16.64
C VAL A 7 -4.27 13.87 16.26
N LEU A 8 -3.36 13.51 17.18
CA LEU A 8 -2.34 12.50 16.91
C LEU A 8 -3.01 11.20 16.45
N PRO A 9 -2.84 10.79 15.18
CA PRO A 9 -3.56 9.66 14.63
C PRO A 9 -2.92 8.35 15.09
N GLY A 10 -3.75 7.32 15.25
CA GLY A 10 -3.25 5.95 15.37
C GLY A 10 -2.56 5.51 14.08
N VAL A 11 -1.56 4.64 14.20
CA VAL A 11 -0.81 4.11 13.05
C VAL A 11 -1.07 2.62 12.91
N VAL A 12 -1.55 2.20 11.74
CA VAL A 12 -1.72 0.79 11.38
C VAL A 12 -0.48 0.32 10.64
N GLY A 13 0.26 -0.61 11.21
CA GLY A 13 1.35 -1.28 10.52
C GLY A 13 0.81 -2.31 9.54
N PHE A 14 1.14 -2.17 8.27
CA PHE A 14 0.75 -3.12 7.22
C PHE A 14 2.00 -3.84 6.68
N LYS A 15 2.21 -5.08 7.14
CA LYS A 15 3.36 -5.89 6.76
C LYS A 15 3.13 -6.55 5.41
N LEU A 16 4.07 -6.36 4.49
CA LEU A 16 4.14 -7.03 3.20
C LEU A 16 5.28 -8.03 3.22
N SER A 17 5.00 -9.27 2.85
CA SER A 17 5.99 -10.35 2.76
C SER A 17 5.89 -11.13 1.46
N GLY A 18 6.94 -11.88 1.10
CA GLY A 18 6.94 -12.71 -0.11
C GLY A 18 7.00 -11.90 -1.41
N ASN A 19 6.49 -12.49 -2.51
CA ASN A 19 6.51 -11.88 -3.85
C ASN A 19 5.17 -12.09 -4.55
N LEU A 20 4.79 -11.15 -5.43
CA LEU A 20 3.63 -11.31 -6.31
C LEU A 20 3.85 -12.50 -7.26
N ARG A 21 2.78 -13.27 -7.51
CA ARG A 21 2.80 -14.36 -8.49
C ARG A 21 2.83 -13.81 -9.92
N ASN A 22 3.34 -14.62 -10.85
CA ASN A 22 3.26 -14.29 -12.28
C ASN A 22 1.81 -14.08 -12.72
N GLY A 23 1.58 -13.02 -13.51
CA GLY A 23 0.24 -12.65 -13.99
C GLY A 23 -0.58 -11.81 -13.00
N VAL A 24 -0.07 -11.55 -11.79
CA VAL A 24 -0.66 -10.59 -10.85
C VAL A 24 -0.13 -9.19 -11.14
N THR A 25 -1.03 -8.22 -11.20
CA THR A 25 -0.72 -6.83 -11.52
C THR A 25 -0.70 -5.93 -10.29
N ALA A 26 -0.15 -4.72 -10.45
CA ALA A 26 -0.23 -3.68 -9.42
C ALA A 26 -1.67 -3.39 -8.99
N THR A 27 -2.60 -3.39 -9.94
CA THR A 27 -4.03 -3.19 -9.69
C THR A 27 -4.59 -4.26 -8.77
N ASP A 28 -4.21 -5.53 -8.96
CA ASP A 28 -4.68 -6.64 -8.12
C ASP A 28 -4.22 -6.48 -6.67
N LEU A 29 -2.95 -6.09 -6.49
CA LEU A 29 -2.39 -5.80 -5.17
C LEU A 29 -3.14 -4.65 -4.50
N VAL A 30 -3.34 -3.55 -5.22
CA VAL A 30 -4.01 -2.35 -4.72
C VAL A 30 -5.46 -2.64 -4.30
N LEU A 31 -6.22 -3.39 -5.10
CA LEU A 31 -7.58 -3.80 -4.76
C LEU A 31 -7.61 -4.70 -3.52
N THR A 32 -6.64 -5.61 -3.39
CA THR A 32 -6.51 -6.52 -2.24
C THR A 32 -6.20 -5.73 -0.96
N VAL A 33 -5.21 -4.83 -1.00
CA VAL A 33 -4.84 -3.96 0.12
C VAL A 33 -6.03 -3.08 0.55
N THR A 34 -6.71 -2.47 -0.42
CA THR A 34 -7.89 -1.61 -0.16
C THR A 34 -8.99 -2.39 0.55
N GLN A 35 -9.30 -3.60 0.09
CA GLN A 35 -10.31 -4.46 0.71
C GLN A 35 -9.95 -4.78 2.18
N ILE A 36 -8.69 -5.18 2.43
CA ILE A 36 -8.20 -5.53 3.78
C ILE A 36 -8.29 -4.33 4.72
N LEU A 37 -7.76 -3.17 4.30
CA LEU A 37 -7.76 -1.94 5.10
C LEU A 37 -9.16 -1.44 5.41
N ARG A 38 -10.07 -1.50 4.43
CA ARG A 38 -11.47 -1.13 4.61
C ARG A 38 -12.18 -2.05 5.60
N LYS A 39 -11.93 -3.36 5.52
CA LYS A 39 -12.48 -4.35 6.46
C LYS A 39 -11.97 -4.13 7.88
N HIS A 40 -10.70 -3.72 8.04
CA HIS A 40 -10.11 -3.42 9.35
C HIS A 40 -10.62 -2.12 9.97
N GLY A 41 -10.93 -1.10 9.15
CA GLY A 41 -11.41 0.20 9.63
C GLY A 41 -10.28 1.14 10.02
N VAL A 42 -9.73 1.83 9.01
CA VAL A 42 -8.61 2.77 9.15
C VAL A 42 -8.99 4.24 9.03
N VAL A 43 -10.28 4.56 9.22
CA VAL A 43 -10.78 5.93 9.14
C VAL A 43 -10.08 6.84 10.14
N GLY A 44 -9.45 7.92 9.65
CA GLY A 44 -8.72 8.89 10.46
C GLY A 44 -7.39 8.40 11.04
N LYS A 45 -6.89 7.24 10.57
CA LYS A 45 -5.60 6.67 10.97
C LYS A 45 -4.57 6.81 9.85
N PHE A 46 -3.30 6.68 10.21
CA PHE A 46 -2.22 6.47 9.23
C PHE A 46 -2.05 4.98 8.98
N VAL A 47 -1.65 4.62 7.77
CA VAL A 47 -1.22 3.27 7.43
C VAL A 47 0.26 3.36 7.05
N GLU A 48 1.12 2.61 7.72
CA GLU A 48 2.54 2.50 7.39
C GLU A 48 2.84 1.12 6.84
N PHE A 49 3.38 1.07 5.62
CA PHE A 49 3.76 -0.18 4.96
C PHE A 49 5.20 -0.56 5.33
N TYR A 50 5.40 -1.83 5.68
CA TYR A 50 6.71 -2.36 6.08
C TYR A 50 6.86 -3.83 5.71
N GLY A 51 8.03 -4.43 5.97
CA GLY A 51 8.30 -5.84 5.70
C GLY A 51 9.16 -6.07 4.45
N ASP A 52 9.63 -7.31 4.27
CA ASP A 52 10.56 -7.72 3.21
C ASP A 52 9.97 -7.60 1.80
N GLY A 53 8.64 -7.75 1.68
CA GLY A 53 7.90 -7.56 0.43
C GLY A 53 7.98 -6.14 -0.13
N MET A 54 8.33 -5.14 0.68
CA MET A 54 8.50 -3.75 0.25
C MET A 54 9.59 -3.59 -0.81
N SER A 55 10.69 -4.35 -0.66
CA SER A 55 11.82 -4.34 -1.60
C SER A 55 11.45 -4.84 -3.01
N LYS A 56 10.28 -5.48 -3.14
CA LYS A 56 9.79 -6.11 -4.37
C LYS A 56 8.82 -5.23 -5.13
N LEU A 57 8.32 -4.17 -4.50
CA LEU A 57 7.40 -3.22 -5.11
C LEU A 57 8.15 -2.07 -5.76
N SER A 58 7.79 -1.76 -7.00
CA SER A 58 8.28 -0.56 -7.67
C SER A 58 7.71 0.70 -6.99
N LEU A 59 8.34 1.86 -7.20
CA LEU A 59 7.78 3.10 -6.67
C LEU A 59 6.39 3.43 -7.26
N ALA A 60 6.12 3.02 -8.51
CA ALA A 60 4.81 3.19 -9.12
C ALA A 60 3.72 2.37 -8.40
N ASP A 61 4.03 1.13 -8.00
CA ASP A 61 3.10 0.29 -7.23
C ASP A 61 2.79 0.93 -5.87
N ARG A 62 3.83 1.39 -5.17
CA ARG A 62 3.70 2.07 -3.88
C ARG A 62 2.84 3.34 -3.99
N ALA A 63 3.10 4.16 -5.02
CA ALA A 63 2.32 5.35 -5.29
C ALA A 63 0.85 5.03 -5.59
N THR A 64 0.59 3.95 -6.33
CA THR A 64 -0.79 3.51 -6.63
C THR A 64 -1.55 3.10 -5.36
N ILE A 65 -0.91 2.37 -4.44
CA ILE A 65 -1.50 1.98 -3.15
C ILE A 65 -1.73 3.23 -2.27
N ALA A 66 -0.75 4.13 -2.20
CA ALA A 66 -0.84 5.34 -1.39
C ALA A 66 -1.94 6.29 -1.91
N ASN A 67 -2.07 6.43 -3.25
CA ASN A 67 -3.12 7.25 -3.87
C ASN A 67 -4.53 6.77 -3.55
N MET A 68 -4.70 5.47 -3.23
CA MET A 68 -5.99 4.91 -2.82
C MET A 68 -6.35 5.10 -1.35
N SER A 69 -5.60 5.93 -0.60
CA SER A 69 -5.88 6.24 0.81
C SER A 69 -7.33 6.64 1.08
N PRO A 70 -7.96 7.52 0.28
CA PRO A 70 -9.37 7.89 0.46
C PRO A 70 -10.33 6.70 0.37
N GLU A 71 -10.04 5.70 -0.48
CA GLU A 71 -10.92 4.57 -0.79
C GLU A 71 -10.99 3.54 0.35
N TYR A 72 -9.92 3.41 1.13
CA TYR A 72 -9.91 2.63 2.38
C TYR A 72 -10.06 3.50 3.66
N GLY A 73 -10.15 4.83 3.50
CA GLY A 73 -10.49 5.78 4.56
C GLY A 73 -9.31 6.28 5.41
N ALA A 74 -8.07 5.89 5.10
CA ALA A 74 -6.91 6.38 5.84
C ALA A 74 -6.65 7.86 5.55
N THR A 75 -6.06 8.56 6.51
CA THR A 75 -5.57 9.93 6.28
C THR A 75 -4.35 9.93 5.36
N MET A 76 -3.49 8.91 5.45
CA MET A 76 -2.39 8.66 4.52
C MET A 76 -1.95 7.20 4.53
N GLY A 77 -1.42 6.74 3.39
CA GLY A 77 -0.63 5.52 3.25
C GLY A 77 0.86 5.87 3.07
N PHE A 78 1.67 5.59 4.08
CA PHE A 78 3.08 5.95 4.15
C PHE A 78 3.98 4.76 3.76
N PHE A 79 4.84 5.00 2.78
CA PHE A 79 5.93 4.10 2.38
C PHE A 79 7.24 4.78 2.77
N PRO A 80 8.04 4.21 3.69
CA PRO A 80 9.32 4.79 4.07
C PRO A 80 10.28 4.94 2.89
N VAL A 81 11.19 5.91 2.98
CA VAL A 81 12.23 6.09 1.96
C VAL A 81 13.26 4.97 2.08
N ASP A 82 13.51 4.29 0.98
CA ASP A 82 14.48 3.20 0.85
C ASP A 82 15.29 3.37 -0.44
N HIS A 83 16.09 2.36 -0.78
CA HIS A 83 16.88 2.36 -2.01
C HIS A 83 16.02 2.47 -3.28
N VAL A 84 14.80 1.89 -3.32
CA VAL A 84 13.91 2.02 -4.49
C VAL A 84 13.51 3.47 -4.71
N THR A 85 13.21 4.21 -3.64
CA THR A 85 12.92 5.64 -3.71
C THR A 85 14.13 6.44 -4.20
N LEU A 86 15.34 6.16 -3.70
CA LEU A 86 16.55 6.85 -4.18
C LEU A 86 16.84 6.56 -5.66
N GLN A 87 16.67 5.30 -6.11
CA GLN A 87 16.81 4.95 -7.53
C GLN A 87 15.80 5.69 -8.39
N TYR A 88 14.56 5.84 -7.93
CA TYR A 88 13.55 6.61 -8.64
C TYR A 88 13.90 8.11 -8.75
N LEU A 89 14.49 8.70 -7.71
CA LEU A 89 14.97 10.08 -7.77
C LEU A 89 16.05 10.25 -8.85
N LYS A 90 17.00 9.31 -8.95
CA LYS A 90 18.01 9.31 -10.03
C LYS A 90 17.36 9.18 -11.40
N LEU A 91 16.46 8.20 -11.56
CA LEU A 91 15.72 7.95 -12.81
C LEU A 91 14.96 9.19 -13.29
N THR A 92 14.44 9.99 -12.36
CA THR A 92 13.69 11.22 -12.65
C THR A 92 14.57 12.48 -12.71
N GLY A 93 15.89 12.30 -12.88
CA GLY A 93 16.83 13.38 -13.22
C GLY A 93 17.47 14.10 -12.03
N ARG A 94 17.38 13.57 -10.80
CA ARG A 94 18.13 14.15 -9.67
C ARG A 94 19.59 13.73 -9.78
N SER A 95 20.52 14.67 -9.54
CA SER A 95 21.95 14.40 -9.62
C SER A 95 22.41 13.42 -8.53
N ASP A 96 23.52 12.72 -8.78
CA ASP A 96 24.07 11.77 -7.82
C ASP A 96 24.45 12.44 -6.50
N GLU A 97 24.97 13.67 -6.54
CA GLU A 97 25.31 14.45 -5.35
C GLU A 97 24.07 14.77 -4.51
N THR A 98 22.97 15.12 -5.18
CA THR A 98 21.68 15.42 -4.52
C THR A 98 21.12 14.17 -3.85
N VAL A 99 21.16 13.03 -4.54
CA VAL A 99 20.65 11.77 -3.99
C VAL A 99 21.51 11.28 -2.82
N ALA A 100 22.84 11.42 -2.91
CA ALA A 100 23.75 11.08 -1.81
C ALA A 100 23.53 11.96 -0.57
N MET A 101 23.27 13.26 -0.77
CA MET A 101 22.90 14.18 0.30
C MET A 101 21.58 13.77 0.95
N ILE A 102 20.56 13.44 0.16
CA ILE A 102 19.25 12.97 0.66
C ILE A 102 19.42 11.71 1.50
N GLU A 103 20.14 10.71 1.00
CA GLU A 103 20.39 9.46 1.75
C GLU A 103 21.11 9.73 3.07
N SER A 104 22.18 10.52 3.03
CA SER A 104 22.98 10.85 4.22
C SER A 104 22.12 11.55 5.28
N TYR A 105 21.28 12.51 4.86
CA TYR A 105 20.36 13.20 5.75
C TYR A 105 19.33 12.23 6.36
N LEU A 106 18.70 11.39 5.55
CA LEU A 106 17.67 10.45 6.04
C LEU A 106 18.26 9.41 6.99
N ARG A 107 19.46 8.88 6.70
CA ARG A 107 20.17 7.95 7.59
C ARG A 107 20.54 8.61 8.92
N ALA A 108 21.09 9.82 8.88
CA ALA A 108 21.44 10.58 10.10
C ALA A 108 20.23 10.84 11.02
N ASN A 109 19.03 10.98 10.42
CA ASN A 109 17.78 11.21 11.15
C ASN A 109 16.96 9.95 11.40
N ARG A 110 17.47 8.75 11.07
CA ARG A 110 16.74 7.46 11.22
C ARG A 110 15.42 7.40 10.44
N LEU A 111 15.38 8.07 9.28
CA LEU A 111 14.22 8.11 8.37
C LEU A 111 14.44 7.28 7.09
N PHE A 112 15.62 6.67 6.93
CA PHE A 112 15.92 5.76 5.85
C PHE A 112 15.72 4.32 6.28
N VAL A 113 15.09 3.51 5.41
CA VAL A 113 14.89 2.08 5.62
C VAL A 113 15.76 1.29 4.66
N ASP A 114 16.69 0.52 5.23
CA ASP A 114 17.52 -0.43 4.50
C ASP A 114 17.10 -1.86 4.85
N TYR A 115 16.42 -2.55 3.94
CA TYR A 115 15.90 -3.90 4.18
C TYR A 115 16.99 -4.98 4.29
N ASN A 116 18.26 -4.66 4.04
CA ASN A 116 19.39 -5.56 4.27
C ASN A 116 19.95 -5.47 5.70
N GLU A 117 19.55 -4.44 6.45
CA GLU A 117 19.95 -4.25 7.84
C GLU A 117 18.88 -4.82 8.78
N PRO A 118 19.24 -5.20 10.03
CA PRO A 118 18.26 -5.54 11.05
C PRO A 118 17.27 -4.39 11.25
N GLN A 119 15.98 -4.66 11.04
CA GLN A 119 14.94 -3.65 11.23
C GLN A 119 14.70 -3.43 12.73
N GLN A 120 14.55 -2.18 13.15
CA GLN A 120 14.06 -1.87 14.48
C GLN A 120 12.58 -2.24 14.60
N ASP A 121 12.20 -2.80 15.75
CA ASP A 121 10.80 -3.06 16.06
C ASP A 121 10.03 -1.74 16.15
N ARG A 122 8.99 -1.64 15.32
CA ARG A 122 8.06 -0.50 15.33
C ARG A 122 6.81 -0.86 16.12
N VAL A 123 6.39 0.07 16.97
CA VAL A 123 5.16 -0.05 17.74
C VAL A 123 4.04 0.64 16.96
N TYR A 124 3.08 -0.15 16.51
CA TYR A 124 1.90 0.33 15.80
C TYR A 124 0.66 0.17 16.70
N SER A 125 -0.38 0.96 16.43
CA SER A 125 -1.66 0.85 17.12
C SER A 125 -2.41 -0.44 16.77
N SER A 126 -2.16 -0.99 15.58
CA SER A 126 -2.63 -2.32 15.17
C SER A 126 -1.77 -2.84 14.02
N TYR A 127 -1.78 -4.16 13.83
CA TYR A 127 -0.95 -4.86 12.87
C TYR A 127 -1.81 -5.63 11.86
N LEU A 128 -1.48 -5.50 10.58
CA LEU A 128 -2.03 -6.28 9.47
C LEU A 128 -0.87 -6.90 8.69
N GLU A 129 -1.11 -8.03 8.04
CA GLU A 129 -0.11 -8.70 7.21
C GLU A 129 -0.75 -9.20 5.91
N LEU A 130 0.01 -9.10 4.82
CA LEU A 130 -0.32 -9.67 3.52
C LEU A 130 0.94 -10.33 2.94
N ASN A 131 0.84 -11.63 2.70
CA ASN A 131 1.80 -12.30 1.83
C ASN A 131 1.42 -11.96 0.38
N LEU A 132 2.36 -11.34 -0.35
CA LEU A 132 2.16 -10.95 -1.75
C LEU A 132 1.87 -12.15 -2.65
N SER A 133 2.27 -13.35 -2.24
CA SER A 133 1.95 -14.58 -2.95
C SER A 133 0.48 -15.00 -2.79
N ASP A 134 -0.30 -14.42 -1.88
CA ASP A 134 -1.73 -14.70 -1.73
C ASP A 134 -2.60 -13.78 -2.60
N VAL A 135 -1.99 -12.76 -3.23
CA VAL A 135 -2.68 -11.91 -4.19
C VAL A 135 -2.95 -12.72 -5.47
N GLU A 136 -4.20 -12.74 -5.89
CA GLU A 136 -4.65 -13.35 -7.14
C GLU A 136 -5.27 -12.30 -8.08
N PRO A 137 -5.22 -12.52 -9.41
CA PRO A 137 -5.83 -11.62 -10.38
C PRO A 137 -7.31 -11.38 -10.07
N CYS A 138 -7.74 -10.12 -10.13
CA CYS A 138 -9.06 -9.69 -9.72
C CYS A 138 -9.53 -8.45 -10.48
N ILE A 139 -10.82 -8.18 -10.36
CA ILE A 139 -11.45 -6.94 -10.83
C ILE A 139 -12.24 -6.32 -9.68
N SER A 140 -12.70 -5.09 -9.83
CA SER A 140 -13.63 -4.46 -8.88
C SER A 140 -14.96 -4.14 -9.55
N GLY A 141 -16.08 -4.42 -8.87
CA GLY A 141 -17.41 -4.06 -9.33
C GLY A 141 -18.53 -4.99 -8.84
N PRO A 142 -19.74 -4.85 -9.42
CA PRO A 142 -20.09 -3.95 -10.52
C PRO A 142 -20.35 -2.49 -10.10
N LYS A 143 -20.46 -2.19 -8.80
CA LYS A 143 -20.97 -0.88 -8.32
C LYS A 143 -19.96 -0.05 -7.53
N ARG A 144 -19.00 -0.67 -6.83
CA ARG A 144 -18.07 0.06 -5.94
C ARG A 144 -16.61 -0.36 -6.17
N PRO A 145 -15.63 0.54 -6.00
CA PRO A 145 -14.19 0.24 -6.17
C PRO A 145 -13.58 -0.74 -5.16
N HIS A 146 -14.32 -1.09 -4.11
CA HIS A 146 -13.88 -2.05 -3.09
C HIS A 146 -14.57 -3.42 -3.23
N ASP A 147 -15.48 -3.57 -4.20
CA ASP A 147 -16.15 -4.84 -4.48
C ASP A 147 -15.20 -5.73 -5.30
N ARG A 148 -14.12 -6.21 -4.67
CA ARG A 148 -13.14 -7.10 -5.31
C ARG A 148 -13.77 -8.44 -5.65
N VAL A 149 -13.55 -8.90 -6.89
CA VAL A 149 -13.98 -10.20 -7.40
C VAL A 149 -12.77 -10.90 -8.00
N PRO A 150 -12.38 -12.10 -7.52
CA PRO A 150 -11.35 -12.91 -8.17
C PRO A 150 -11.69 -13.13 -9.64
N LEU A 151 -10.71 -12.99 -10.54
CA LEU A 151 -10.96 -13.06 -11.99
C LEU A 151 -11.61 -14.38 -12.41
N LYS A 152 -11.23 -15.48 -11.73
CA LYS A 152 -11.79 -16.83 -11.94
C LYS A 152 -13.29 -16.93 -11.58
N GLU A 153 -13.79 -16.04 -10.73
CA GLU A 153 -15.18 -16.02 -10.23
C GLU A 153 -16.04 -14.99 -10.97
N MET A 154 -15.45 -14.10 -11.76
CA MET A 154 -16.13 -12.99 -12.44
C MET A 154 -17.39 -13.41 -13.18
N LYS A 155 -17.34 -14.51 -13.94
CA LYS A 155 -18.51 -15.00 -14.68
C LYS A 155 -19.65 -15.40 -13.74
N ALA A 156 -19.35 -16.15 -12.69
CA ALA A 156 -20.36 -16.59 -11.72
C ALA A 156 -20.93 -15.39 -10.96
N ASP A 157 -20.06 -14.48 -10.52
CA ASP A 157 -20.43 -13.26 -9.81
C ASP A 157 -21.37 -12.36 -10.64
N TRP A 158 -21.06 -12.20 -11.92
CA TRP A 158 -21.87 -11.41 -12.85
C TRP A 158 -23.26 -12.01 -13.03
N HIS A 159 -23.39 -13.34 -13.21
CA HIS A 159 -24.70 -14.00 -13.32
C HIS A 159 -25.51 -13.81 -12.03
N ALA A 160 -24.91 -13.99 -10.86
CA ALA A 160 -25.58 -13.76 -9.59
C ALA A 160 -26.06 -12.30 -9.43
N CYS A 161 -25.29 -11.34 -9.94
CA CYS A 161 -25.69 -9.93 -9.92
C CYS A 161 -26.88 -9.59 -10.84
N LEU A 162 -27.20 -10.40 -11.85
CA LEU A 162 -28.36 -10.19 -12.72
C LEU A 162 -29.69 -10.43 -11.98
N ASP A 163 -29.71 -11.44 -11.10
CA ASP A 163 -30.90 -11.87 -10.37
C ASP A 163 -31.07 -11.14 -9.02
N ASN A 164 -30.02 -10.48 -8.55
CA ASN A 164 -30.06 -9.72 -7.30
C ASN A 164 -30.99 -8.50 -7.39
N LYS A 165 -31.69 -8.23 -6.28
CA LYS A 165 -32.50 -7.01 -6.16
C LYS A 165 -31.65 -5.77 -6.46
N VAL A 166 -32.27 -4.78 -7.09
CA VAL A 166 -31.62 -3.49 -7.37
C VAL A 166 -31.14 -2.87 -6.05
N GLY A 167 -29.83 -2.93 -5.81
CA GLY A 167 -29.24 -2.52 -4.54
C GLY A 167 -27.80 -2.98 -4.38
N PHE A 168 -27.35 -3.10 -3.14
CA PHE A 168 -26.00 -3.57 -2.84
C PHE A 168 -25.85 -5.06 -3.14
N LYS A 169 -24.62 -5.44 -3.51
CA LYS A 169 -24.15 -6.81 -3.36
C LYS A 169 -24.22 -7.20 -1.88
#